data_AF-A0A2J7RPF0-F1
#
_entry.id   AF-A0A2J7RPF0-F1
#
_cell.length_a   1.000
_cell.length_b   1.000
_cell.length_c   1.000
_cell.angle_alpha   90.00
_cell.angle_beta   90.00
_cell.angle_gamma   90.00
#
_symmetry.space_group_name_H-M   'P 1'
#
loop_
_entity.id
_entity.type
_entity.pdbx_description
1 polymer ?
#
loop_
_entity_poly.entity_id
_entity_poly.type
_entity_poly.pdbx_seq_one_letter_code
_entity_poly.pdbx_strand_id
1 'polypeptide(L)'
;MYLTNIRGSATLKRLCKLGSMIQSLCWNNDTNMLAAVQDTNLIVWYYPTVLYVDKRLVKKTVSHRDASEFGKNPVVVSFDGNHLGVRRVDGSLVTSSVSPYPSVLHGYAASSRWDDALRLCRFIKDSTLWACLAAMSTHAKDLTTAEEAYAAIDETDKVAYIQHIKANPLRTVQLAEMALLGGNIQDAESILLQNGLVFRSIFTNLHLHNWNRALELAIKHKTHVDTVLFFRKKYLETFDKPETNLQFLQFKNKVELDAEKIAHKIEMEYQKELQNG
;
A
#
# COMPACT_ATOMS: atom_id res chain seq x y z
N MET A 1 -19.51 3.12 0.83
CA MET A 1 -18.60 4.11 1.44
C MET A 1 -17.29 4.13 0.70
N TYR A 2 -16.85 5.32 0.34
CA TYR A 2 -15.53 5.58 -0.23
C TYR A 2 -14.76 6.51 0.71
N LEU A 3 -13.47 6.26 0.88
CA LEU A 3 -12.56 7.15 1.58
C LEU A 3 -11.69 7.90 0.56
N THR A 4 -11.38 9.15 0.88
CA THR A 4 -10.40 9.97 0.16
C THR A 4 -9.46 10.62 1.17
N ASN A 5 -8.17 10.68 0.86
CA ASN A 5 -7.21 11.41 1.69
C ASN A 5 -7.24 12.89 1.28
N ILE A 6 -7.53 13.75 2.26
CA ILE A 6 -7.66 15.20 2.04
C ILE A 6 -6.29 15.89 2.05
N ARG A 7 -5.27 15.30 2.70
CA ARG A 7 -3.93 15.90 2.89
C ARG A 7 -2.87 15.43 1.88
N GLY A 8 -3.28 14.93 0.70
CA GLY A 8 -2.38 14.57 -0.39
C GLY A 8 -2.25 15.67 -1.45
N SER A 9 -1.16 15.66 -2.22
CA SER A 9 -1.00 16.49 -3.43
C SER A 9 -2.24 16.37 -4.33
N ALA A 10 -2.61 17.44 -5.03
CA ALA A 10 -3.89 17.57 -5.76
C ALA A 10 -4.18 16.45 -6.79
N THR A 11 -3.16 15.68 -7.17
CA THR A 11 -3.22 14.52 -8.08
C THR A 11 -3.55 13.18 -7.38
N LEU A 12 -3.62 13.13 -6.04
CA LEU A 12 -3.73 11.89 -5.23
C LEU A 12 -5.10 11.70 -4.52
N LYS A 13 -6.17 12.35 -4.98
CA LYS A 13 -7.54 12.08 -4.50
C LYS A 13 -8.05 10.73 -5.02
N ARG A 14 -7.42 9.64 -4.61
CA ARG A 14 -7.83 8.27 -4.95
C ARG A 14 -9.00 7.87 -4.06
N LEU A 15 -10.21 7.95 -4.61
CA LEU A 15 -11.40 7.38 -4.00
C LEU A 15 -11.25 5.86 -3.89
N CYS A 16 -11.10 5.35 -2.67
CA CYS A 16 -10.99 3.93 -2.38
C CYS A 16 -12.25 3.44 -1.70
N LYS A 17 -12.85 2.37 -2.24
CA LYS A 17 -14.04 1.75 -1.65
C LYS A 17 -13.63 1.00 -0.38
N LEU A 18 -14.20 1.37 0.77
CA LEU A 18 -13.97 0.67 2.04
C LEU A 18 -15.04 -0.39 2.30
N GLY A 19 -16.29 -0.08 1.98
CA GLY A 19 -17.42 -0.98 2.21
C GLY A 19 -18.65 -0.59 1.39
N SER A 20 -19.64 -1.46 1.33
CA SER A 20 -20.91 -1.27 0.62
C SER A 20 -22.08 -1.35 1.60
N MET A 21 -23.22 -0.72 1.24
CA MET A 21 -24.47 -0.81 2.01
C MET A 21 -24.32 -0.44 3.50
N ILE A 22 -23.46 0.55 3.78
CA ILE A 22 -23.25 1.05 5.13
C ILE A 22 -24.38 2.00 5.49
N GLN A 23 -25.04 1.73 6.61
CA GLN A 23 -26.22 2.45 7.07
C GLN A 23 -25.84 3.63 7.97
N SER A 24 -24.88 3.42 8.87
CA SER A 24 -24.34 4.45 9.77
C SER A 24 -22.85 4.26 9.98
N LEU A 25 -22.13 5.35 10.26
CA LEU A 25 -20.69 5.34 10.49
C LEU A 25 -20.32 6.36 11.56
N CYS A 26 -19.26 6.09 12.32
CA CYS A 26 -18.70 7.02 13.28
C CYS A 26 -17.18 6.81 13.39
N TRP A 27 -16.42 7.90 13.26
CA TRP A 27 -14.99 7.91 13.51
C TRP A 27 -14.70 7.92 15.01
N ASN A 28 -13.62 7.27 15.41
CA ASN A 28 -13.10 7.40 16.76
C ASN A 28 -12.58 8.83 17.01
N ASN A 29 -12.79 9.32 18.23
CA ASN A 29 -12.38 10.67 18.62
C ASN A 29 -10.86 10.86 18.66
N ASP A 30 -10.13 9.85 19.13
CA ASP A 30 -8.69 9.97 19.43
C ASP A 30 -7.80 9.30 18.38
N THR A 31 -8.30 8.23 17.77
CA THR A 31 -7.50 7.35 16.91
C THR A 31 -8.08 7.24 15.51
N ASN A 32 -7.26 6.80 14.55
CA ASN A 32 -7.70 6.59 13.18
C ASN A 32 -8.39 5.22 13.06
N MET A 33 -9.54 5.12 13.73
CA MET A 33 -10.43 3.96 13.77
C MET A 33 -11.82 4.38 13.31
N LEU A 34 -12.52 3.49 12.62
CA LEU A 34 -13.85 3.75 12.09
C LEU A 34 -14.78 2.60 12.45
N ALA A 35 -15.93 2.92 13.00
CA ALA A 35 -17.01 1.97 13.19
C ALA A 35 -18.14 2.25 12.20
N ALA A 36 -18.79 1.20 11.72
CA ALA A 36 -20.02 1.32 10.95
C ALA A 36 -20.96 0.14 11.19
N VAL A 37 -22.24 0.38 10.92
CA VAL A 37 -23.25 -0.68 10.83
C VAL A 37 -23.50 -0.99 9.36
N GLN A 38 -23.40 -2.27 9.03
CA GLN A 38 -23.80 -2.84 7.75
C GLN A 38 -24.78 -3.98 8.03
N ASP A 39 -26.04 -3.77 7.67
CA ASP A 39 -27.14 -4.71 7.91
C ASP A 39 -27.24 -5.10 9.39
N THR A 40 -26.97 -6.35 9.73
CA THR A 40 -26.95 -6.85 11.12
C THR A 40 -25.55 -6.95 11.71
N ASN A 41 -24.54 -6.35 11.07
CA ASN A 41 -23.15 -6.43 11.53
C ASN A 41 -22.61 -5.06 11.92
N LEU A 42 -21.98 -5.01 13.09
CA LEU A 42 -21.13 -3.90 13.51
C LEU A 42 -19.71 -4.21 13.03
N ILE A 43 -19.22 -3.35 12.14
CA ILE A 43 -17.90 -3.46 11.53
C ILE A 43 -17.02 -2.37 12.12
N VAL A 44 -15.86 -2.76 12.64
CA VAL A 44 -14.85 -1.82 13.14
C VAL A 44 -13.58 -2.01 12.34
N TRP A 45 -13.21 -0.99 11.57
CA TRP A 45 -11.91 -0.88 10.93
C TRP A 45 -10.92 -0.26 11.92
N TYR A 46 -9.94 -1.06 12.34
CA TYR A 46 -8.91 -0.59 13.27
C TYR A 46 -7.90 0.36 12.64
N TYR A 47 -7.73 0.30 11.32
CA TYR A 47 -6.85 1.20 10.58
C TYR A 47 -7.35 1.42 9.14
N PRO A 48 -8.35 2.30 8.90
CA PRO A 48 -8.92 2.53 7.57
C PRO A 48 -7.91 3.03 6.52
N THR A 49 -6.86 3.73 6.97
CA THR A 49 -5.76 4.22 6.11
C THR A 49 -4.99 3.09 5.43
N VAL A 50 -5.12 1.84 5.89
CA VAL A 50 -4.57 0.66 5.22
C VAL A 50 -4.97 0.57 3.75
N LEU A 51 -6.12 1.14 3.35
CA LEU A 51 -6.54 1.23 1.95
C LEU A 51 -5.53 1.91 1.01
N TYR A 52 -4.76 2.84 1.54
CA TYR A 52 -3.74 3.59 0.78
C TYR A 52 -2.39 2.90 0.80
N VAL A 53 -2.16 2.00 1.75
CA VAL A 53 -0.90 1.28 1.94
C VAL A 53 -0.98 -0.09 1.27
N ASP A 54 -1.89 -0.94 1.74
CA ASP A 54 -2.15 -2.26 1.18
C ASP A 54 -3.64 -2.64 1.28
N LYS A 55 -4.29 -2.63 0.12
CA LYS A 55 -5.71 -3.00 -0.02
C LYS A 55 -6.01 -4.44 0.38
N ARG A 56 -5.04 -5.36 0.30
CA ARG A 56 -5.25 -6.78 0.64
C ARG A 56 -5.38 -6.96 2.15
N LEU A 57 -4.67 -6.13 2.93
CA LEU A 57 -4.71 -6.17 4.39
C LEU A 57 -6.03 -5.66 4.99
N VAL A 58 -6.85 -4.91 4.24
CA VAL A 58 -8.12 -4.34 4.72
C VAL A 58 -9.00 -5.40 5.40
N LYS A 59 -9.08 -6.61 4.83
CA LYS A 59 -9.88 -7.70 5.38
C LYS A 59 -9.31 -8.27 6.68
N LYS A 60 -7.99 -8.16 6.88
CA LYS A 60 -7.28 -8.64 8.09
C LYS A 60 -7.30 -7.59 9.21
N THR A 61 -7.48 -6.31 8.91
CA THR A 61 -7.49 -5.20 9.90
C THR A 61 -8.89 -4.82 10.41
N VAL A 62 -9.87 -5.71 10.24
CA VAL A 62 -11.28 -5.45 10.54
C VAL A 62 -11.81 -6.44 11.56
N SER A 63 -12.56 -5.92 12.53
CA SER A 63 -13.40 -6.71 13.40
C SER A 63 -14.85 -6.67 12.91
N HIS A 64 -15.43 -7.85 12.74
CA HIS A 64 -16.87 -8.03 12.55
C HIS A 64 -17.49 -8.50 13.85
N ARG A 65 -18.61 -7.89 14.23
CA ARG A 65 -19.46 -8.35 15.34
C ARG A 65 -20.89 -8.38 14.91
N ASP A 66 -21.63 -9.32 15.47
CA ASP A 66 -23.07 -9.33 15.32
C ASP A 66 -23.68 -8.12 16.05
N ALA A 67 -24.50 -7.37 15.34
CA ALA A 67 -25.25 -6.21 15.81
C ALA A 67 -26.73 -6.55 16.09
N SER A 68 -27.11 -7.83 16.00
CA SER A 68 -28.48 -8.30 16.28
C SER A 68 -28.95 -7.91 17.69
N GLU A 69 -28.03 -7.76 18.64
CA GLU A 69 -28.29 -7.29 20.01
C GLU A 69 -28.80 -5.83 20.07
N PHE A 70 -28.59 -5.05 19.03
CA PHE A 70 -29.05 -3.65 18.96
C PHE A 70 -30.42 -3.50 18.28
N GLY A 71 -31.05 -4.62 17.89
CA GLY A 71 -32.37 -4.63 17.28
C GLY A 71 -32.36 -4.17 15.83
N LYS A 72 -33.52 -3.73 15.33
CA LYS A 72 -33.67 -3.27 13.94
C LYS A 72 -32.98 -1.91 13.77
N ASN A 73 -32.32 -1.68 12.64
CA ASN A 73 -31.72 -0.40 12.21
C ASN A 73 -30.88 0.34 13.28
N PRO A 74 -29.83 -0.26 13.85
CA PRO A 74 -28.97 0.43 14.80
C PRO A 74 -28.13 1.51 14.13
N VAL A 75 -27.96 2.64 14.84
CA VAL A 75 -27.17 3.78 14.36
C VAL A 75 -25.98 3.99 15.28
N VAL A 76 -24.76 3.95 14.75
CA VAL A 76 -23.56 4.32 15.52
C VAL A 76 -23.53 5.84 15.67
N VAL A 77 -23.55 6.32 16.91
CA VAL A 77 -23.60 7.75 17.25
C VAL A 77 -22.24 8.25 17.70
N SER A 78 -21.55 7.50 18.56
CA SER A 78 -20.26 7.91 19.13
C SER A 78 -19.25 6.77 19.13
N PHE A 79 -17.97 7.12 19.03
CA PHE A 79 -16.85 6.21 19.22
C PHE A 79 -15.75 6.90 20.02
N ASP A 80 -15.68 6.60 21.30
CA ASP A 80 -14.75 7.23 22.24
C ASP A 80 -13.83 6.18 22.87
N GLY A 81 -12.52 6.32 22.68
CA GLY A 81 -11.54 5.31 23.08
C GLY A 81 -11.89 3.91 22.54
N ASN A 82 -12.30 3.01 23.44
CA ASN A 82 -12.73 1.66 23.12
C ASN A 82 -14.26 1.45 23.25
N HIS A 83 -15.05 2.50 23.46
CA HIS A 83 -16.50 2.41 23.63
C HIS A 83 -17.26 2.99 22.42
N LEU A 84 -18.21 2.22 21.91
CA LEU A 84 -19.13 2.59 20.85
C LEU A 84 -20.51 2.87 21.43
N GLY A 85 -21.05 4.06 21.18
CA GLY A 85 -22.44 4.39 21.47
C GLY A 85 -23.31 4.05 20.27
N VAL A 86 -24.17 3.05 20.41
CA VAL A 86 -25.12 2.61 19.39
C VAL A 86 -26.53 2.98 19.84
N ARG A 87 -27.24 3.75 19.03
CA ARG A 87 -28.65 4.09 19.25
C ARG A 87 -29.54 3.04 18.59
N ARG A 88 -30.42 2.45 19.38
CA ARG A 88 -31.46 1.50 18.93
C ARG A 88 -32.67 2.24 18.36
N VAL A 89 -33.58 1.52 17.70
CA VAL A 89 -34.84 2.09 17.14
C VAL A 89 -35.77 2.66 18.21
N ASP A 90 -35.73 2.13 19.44
CA ASP A 90 -36.49 2.66 20.58
C ASP A 90 -35.90 3.98 21.14
N GLY A 91 -34.80 4.48 20.55
CA GLY A 91 -34.11 5.69 20.98
C GLY A 91 -33.13 5.48 22.13
N SER A 92 -33.06 4.27 22.71
CA SER A 92 -32.09 3.95 23.76
C SER A 92 -30.66 3.97 23.23
N LEU A 93 -29.74 4.49 24.05
CA LEU A 93 -28.31 4.47 23.76
C LEU A 93 -27.67 3.31 24.50
N VAL A 94 -27.14 2.36 23.73
CA VAL A 94 -26.43 1.19 24.26
C VAL A 94 -24.95 1.33 23.96
N THR A 95 -24.11 0.99 24.93
CA THR A 95 -22.66 1.01 24.77
C THR A 95 -22.14 -0.39 24.42
N SER A 96 -21.23 -0.45 23.46
CA SER A 96 -20.54 -1.67 23.04
C SER A 96 -19.03 -1.45 23.12
N SER A 97 -18.30 -2.36 23.74
CA SER A 97 -16.86 -2.19 23.96
C SER A 97 -16.03 -2.94 22.91
N VAL A 98 -15.11 -2.23 22.26
CA VAL A 98 -14.12 -2.78 21.33
C VAL A 98 -12.83 -3.16 22.07
N SER A 99 -11.99 -3.98 21.44
CA SER A 99 -10.64 -4.26 21.95
C SER A 99 -9.88 -2.95 22.16
N PRO A 100 -9.26 -2.71 23.33
CA PRO A 100 -8.51 -1.48 23.60
C PRO A 100 -7.12 -1.48 22.94
N TYR A 101 -6.59 -2.65 22.56
CA TYR A 101 -5.22 -2.78 22.09
C TYR A 101 -4.91 -2.05 20.78
N PRO A 102 -5.81 -1.99 19.78
CA PRO A 102 -5.59 -1.16 18.59
C PRO A 102 -5.39 0.32 18.93
N SER A 103 -6.14 0.86 19.90
CA SER A 103 -5.97 2.25 20.33
C SER A 103 -4.59 2.50 20.95
N VAL A 104 -4.13 1.57 21.81
CA VAL A 104 -2.77 1.61 22.36
C VAL A 104 -1.71 1.50 21.26
N LEU A 105 -1.94 0.63 20.26
CA LEU A 105 -1.05 0.45 19.11
C LEU A 105 -0.91 1.74 18.29
N HIS A 106 -2.01 2.47 18.04
CA HIS A 106 -1.97 3.78 17.42
C HIS A 106 -1.10 4.77 18.21
N GLY A 107 -1.17 4.75 19.55
CA GLY A 107 -0.33 5.57 20.40
C GLY A 107 1.16 5.26 20.28
N TYR A 108 1.53 3.97 20.20
CA TYR A 108 2.91 3.56 19.96
C TYR A 108 3.40 3.94 18.55
N ALA A 109 2.58 3.76 17.53
CA ALA A 109 2.91 4.14 16.15
C ALA A 109 3.09 5.66 16.00
N ALA A 110 2.24 6.46 16.67
CA ALA A 110 2.37 7.93 16.67
C ALA A 110 3.64 8.41 17.40
N SER A 111 4.11 7.66 18.39
CA SER A 111 5.32 7.97 19.16
C SER A 111 6.58 7.27 18.62
N SER A 112 6.49 6.57 17.48
CA SER A 112 7.58 5.75 16.90
C SER A 112 8.18 4.71 17.87
N ARG A 113 7.39 4.21 18.82
CA ARG A 113 7.81 3.19 19.82
C ARG A 113 7.54 1.78 19.29
N TRP A 114 8.23 1.40 18.23
CA TRP A 114 7.97 0.16 17.50
C TRP A 114 8.31 -1.11 18.31
N ASP A 115 9.34 -1.08 19.16
CA ASP A 115 9.69 -2.19 20.04
C ASP A 115 8.56 -2.55 21.02
N ASP A 116 7.90 -1.53 21.58
CA ASP A 116 6.77 -1.73 22.49
C ASP A 116 5.52 -2.21 21.74
N ALA A 117 5.31 -1.71 20.52
CA ALA A 117 4.26 -2.21 19.62
C ALA A 117 4.45 -3.71 19.30
N LEU A 118 5.69 -4.15 19.02
CA LEU A 118 6.01 -5.56 18.79
C LEU A 118 5.77 -6.41 20.04
N ARG A 119 6.19 -5.93 21.22
CA ARG A 119 5.92 -6.62 22.50
C ARG A 119 4.42 -6.80 22.74
N LEU A 120 3.64 -5.76 22.48
CA LEU A 120 2.18 -5.81 22.59
C LEU A 120 1.58 -6.88 21.66
N CYS A 121 1.99 -6.90 20.39
CA CYS A 121 1.49 -7.86 19.41
C CYS A 121 1.91 -9.31 19.73
N ARG A 122 3.14 -9.52 20.21
CA ARG A 122 3.63 -10.85 20.68
C ARG A 122 2.87 -11.34 21.91
N PHE A 123 2.46 -10.45 22.80
CA PHE A 123 1.70 -10.79 24.00
C PHE A 123 0.27 -11.20 23.66
N ILE A 124 -0.41 -10.43 22.82
CA ILE A 124 -1.83 -10.64 22.49
C ILE A 124 -2.02 -11.78 21.48
N LYS A 125 -1.06 -11.96 20.56
CA LYS A 125 -1.09 -13.00 19.51
C LYS A 125 -2.34 -12.95 18.62
N ASP A 126 -2.90 -11.75 18.42
CA ASP A 126 -4.03 -11.53 17.53
C ASP A 126 -3.57 -11.12 16.13
N SER A 127 -4.02 -11.86 15.11
CA SER A 127 -3.72 -11.60 13.70
C SER A 127 -4.20 -10.21 13.25
N THR A 128 -5.33 -9.73 13.78
CA THR A 128 -5.85 -8.42 13.36
C THR A 128 -4.96 -7.26 13.81
N LEU A 129 -4.39 -7.39 15.01
CA LEU A 129 -3.45 -6.42 15.56
C LEU A 129 -2.11 -6.44 14.83
N TRP A 130 -1.59 -7.63 14.51
CA TRP A 130 -0.39 -7.79 13.68
C TRP A 130 -0.57 -7.18 12.28
N ALA A 131 -1.75 -7.37 11.66
CA ALA A 131 -2.06 -6.74 10.39
C ALA A 131 -2.08 -5.21 10.50
N CYS A 132 -2.63 -4.65 11.58
CA CYS A 132 -2.60 -3.22 11.81
C CYS A 132 -1.16 -2.70 11.98
N LEU A 133 -0.33 -3.41 12.76
CA LEU A 133 1.08 -3.06 12.94
C LEU A 133 1.84 -3.09 11.61
N ALA A 134 1.64 -4.11 10.78
CA ALA A 134 2.28 -4.23 9.46
C ALA A 134 1.94 -3.04 8.55
N ALA A 135 0.67 -2.62 8.54
CA ALA A 135 0.23 -1.46 7.77
C ALA A 135 0.81 -0.13 8.32
N MET A 136 0.83 0.04 9.64
CA MET A 136 1.35 1.24 10.30
C MET A 136 2.87 1.38 10.12
N SER A 137 3.64 0.30 10.27
CA SER A 137 5.09 0.30 10.09
C SER A 137 5.47 0.53 8.62
N THR A 138 4.73 -0.06 7.67
CA THR A 138 4.91 0.21 6.23
C THR A 138 4.68 1.69 5.92
N HIS A 139 3.61 2.28 6.45
CA HIS A 139 3.32 3.71 6.29
C HIS A 139 4.41 4.60 6.91
N ALA A 140 4.91 4.22 8.08
CA ALA A 140 5.98 4.92 8.78
C ALA A 140 7.38 4.68 8.23
N LYS A 141 7.53 3.82 7.20
CA LYS A 141 8.81 3.46 6.59
C LYS A 141 9.76 2.76 7.57
N ASP A 142 9.24 1.90 8.43
CA ASP A 142 10.05 1.06 9.32
C ASP A 142 10.08 -0.41 8.84
N LEU A 143 11.21 -0.83 8.27
CA LEU A 143 11.36 -2.14 7.62
C LEU A 143 11.52 -3.30 8.60
N THR A 144 12.14 -3.08 9.76
CA THR A 144 12.38 -4.16 10.74
C THR A 144 11.06 -4.62 11.33
N THR A 145 10.27 -3.67 11.81
CA THR A 145 8.93 -3.93 12.36
C THR A 145 7.97 -4.43 11.30
N ALA A 146 8.03 -3.91 10.07
CA ALA A 146 7.21 -4.41 8.97
C ALA A 146 7.53 -5.88 8.63
N GLU A 147 8.80 -6.26 8.58
CA GLU A 147 9.20 -7.65 8.28
C GLU A 147 8.60 -8.63 9.31
N GLU A 148 8.79 -8.34 10.60
CA GLU A 148 8.24 -9.19 11.66
C GLU A 148 6.71 -9.25 11.62
N ALA A 149 6.06 -8.11 11.39
CA ALA A 149 4.61 -8.04 11.36
C ALA A 149 4.01 -8.76 10.14
N TYR A 150 4.63 -8.66 8.96
CA TYR A 150 4.21 -9.42 7.79
C TYR A 150 4.48 -10.92 7.93
N ALA A 151 5.58 -11.30 8.59
CA ALA A 151 5.85 -12.69 8.91
C ALA A 151 4.79 -13.27 9.85
N ALA A 152 4.33 -12.49 10.85
CA ALA A 152 3.31 -12.93 11.80
C ALA A 152 1.90 -13.10 11.19
N ILE A 153 1.63 -12.56 10.00
CA ILE A 153 0.35 -12.70 9.29
C ILE A 153 0.45 -13.57 8.02
N ASP A 154 1.54 -14.33 7.91
CA ASP A 154 1.85 -15.27 6.82
C ASP A 154 1.89 -14.63 5.42
N GLU A 155 2.32 -13.38 5.31
CA GLU A 155 2.50 -12.68 4.03
C GLU A 155 3.95 -12.82 3.53
N THR A 156 4.33 -14.06 3.21
CA THR A 156 5.71 -14.44 2.82
C THR A 156 6.25 -13.63 1.65
N ASP A 157 5.41 -13.31 0.67
CA ASP A 157 5.79 -12.53 -0.52
C ASP A 157 6.33 -11.14 -0.13
N LYS A 158 5.68 -10.50 0.86
CA LYS A 158 6.09 -9.18 1.34
C LYS A 158 7.34 -9.25 2.19
N VAL A 159 7.51 -10.31 2.98
CA VAL A 159 8.73 -10.56 3.74
C VAL A 159 9.92 -10.70 2.80
N ALA A 160 9.79 -11.53 1.75
CA ALA A 160 10.83 -11.70 0.75
C ALA A 160 11.17 -10.38 0.03
N TYR A 161 10.15 -9.57 -0.29
CA TYR A 161 10.37 -8.24 -0.88
C TYR A 161 11.07 -7.28 0.09
N ILE A 162 10.71 -7.27 1.38
CA ILE A 162 11.41 -6.45 2.39
C ILE A 162 12.87 -6.86 2.54
N GLN A 163 13.17 -8.16 2.50
CA GLN A 163 14.55 -8.65 2.53
C GLN A 163 15.33 -8.20 1.29
N HIS A 164 14.70 -8.25 0.10
CA HIS A 164 15.27 -7.69 -1.12
C HIS A 164 15.53 -6.17 -0.99
N ILE A 165 14.62 -5.41 -0.37
CA ILE A 165 14.85 -3.99 -0.08
C ILE A 165 16.09 -3.82 0.80
N LYS A 166 16.20 -4.58 1.90
CA LYS A 166 17.32 -4.49 2.85
C LYS A 166 18.66 -4.88 2.22
N ALA A 167 18.66 -5.79 1.24
CA ALA A 167 19.86 -6.21 0.52
C ALA A 167 20.42 -5.14 -0.43
N ASN A 168 19.62 -4.14 -0.83
CA ASN A 168 20.10 -3.09 -1.72
C ASN A 168 21.07 -2.15 -1.00
N PRO A 169 22.24 -1.82 -1.59
CA PRO A 169 23.23 -0.96 -0.96
C PRO A 169 22.81 0.52 -0.95
N LEU A 170 22.04 0.95 -1.98
CA LEU A 170 21.65 2.35 -2.14
C LEU A 170 20.46 2.73 -1.27
N ARG A 171 20.66 3.64 -0.32
CA ARG A 171 19.61 4.21 0.55
C ARG A 171 18.45 4.80 -0.25
N THR A 172 18.74 5.50 -1.35
CA THR A 172 17.71 6.10 -2.22
C THR A 172 16.81 5.03 -2.85
N VAL A 173 17.40 3.94 -3.33
CA VAL A 173 16.65 2.82 -3.91
C VAL A 173 15.81 2.14 -2.83
N GLN A 174 16.35 1.94 -1.62
CA GLN A 174 15.58 1.43 -0.50
C GLN A 174 14.33 2.28 -0.23
N LEU A 175 14.48 3.61 -0.16
CA LEU A 175 13.35 4.53 0.08
C LEU A 175 12.31 4.49 -1.04
N ALA A 176 12.73 4.36 -2.30
CA ALA A 176 11.82 4.23 -3.43
C ALA A 176 11.06 2.90 -3.39
N GLU A 177 11.75 1.77 -3.18
CA GLU A 177 11.14 0.44 -3.09
C GLU A 177 10.21 0.33 -1.86
N MET A 178 10.51 1.03 -0.76
CA MET A 178 9.60 1.15 0.38
C MET A 178 8.31 1.91 0.04
N ALA A 179 8.41 2.98 -0.76
CA ALA A 179 7.23 3.68 -1.25
C ALA A 179 6.40 2.78 -2.19
N LEU A 180 7.04 1.90 -2.97
CA LEU A 180 6.36 0.88 -3.77
C LEU A 180 5.64 -0.16 -2.91
N LEU A 181 6.28 -0.63 -1.82
CA LEU A 181 5.65 -1.54 -0.85
C LEU A 181 4.37 -0.93 -0.27
N GLY A 182 4.40 0.37 0.02
CA GLY A 182 3.22 1.13 0.48
C GLY A 182 2.24 1.53 -0.63
N GLY A 183 2.39 1.03 -1.86
CA GLY A 183 1.48 1.32 -2.97
C GLY A 183 1.60 2.72 -3.60
N ASN A 184 2.58 3.52 -3.18
CA ASN A 184 2.80 4.89 -3.62
C ASN A 184 3.79 4.95 -4.81
N ILE A 185 3.31 4.57 -5.99
CA ILE A 185 4.10 4.49 -7.23
C ILE A 185 4.68 5.85 -7.63
N GLN A 186 3.89 6.92 -7.51
CA GLN A 186 4.32 8.27 -7.89
C GLN A 186 5.42 8.80 -6.97
N ASP A 187 5.30 8.55 -5.67
CA ASP A 187 6.33 8.95 -4.70
C ASP A 187 7.63 8.21 -4.99
N ALA A 188 7.57 6.89 -5.24
CA ALA A 188 8.73 6.10 -5.64
C ALA A 188 9.39 6.64 -6.92
N GLU A 189 8.59 6.95 -7.95
CA GLU A 189 9.08 7.55 -9.20
C GLU A 189 9.76 8.90 -8.94
N SER A 190 9.14 9.76 -8.12
CA SER A 190 9.67 11.08 -7.80
C SER A 190 11.01 11.00 -7.05
N ILE A 191 11.15 10.07 -6.10
CA ILE A 191 12.39 9.84 -5.34
C ILE A 191 13.50 9.42 -6.31
N LEU A 192 13.22 8.47 -7.21
CA LEU A 192 14.21 8.00 -8.18
C LEU A 192 14.63 9.11 -9.16
N LEU A 193 13.67 9.87 -9.68
CA LEU A 193 13.95 10.95 -10.64
C LEU A 193 14.72 12.12 -10.01
N GLN A 194 14.40 12.51 -8.77
CA GLN A 194 15.13 13.56 -8.05
C GLN A 194 16.59 13.20 -7.82
N ASN A 195 16.89 11.91 -7.65
CA ASN A 195 18.25 11.41 -7.47
C ASN A 195 18.93 11.02 -8.78
N GLY A 196 18.33 11.31 -9.94
CA GLY A 196 18.91 11.02 -11.26
C GLY A 196 18.88 9.54 -11.67
N LEU A 197 18.23 8.67 -10.90
CA LEU A 197 18.10 7.23 -11.18
C LEU A 197 16.97 6.95 -12.19
N VAL A 198 17.12 7.49 -13.39
CA VAL A 198 16.11 7.42 -14.46
C VAL A 198 15.91 5.99 -14.94
N PHE A 199 16.98 5.21 -15.11
CA PHE A 199 16.89 3.81 -15.51
C PHE A 199 16.05 2.99 -14.52
N ARG A 200 16.34 3.10 -13.21
CA ARG A 200 15.56 2.43 -12.16
C ARG A 200 14.09 2.82 -12.21
N SER A 201 13.78 4.10 -12.40
CA SER A 201 12.41 4.59 -12.54
C SER A 201 11.66 3.99 -13.74
N ILE A 202 12.33 3.89 -14.90
CA ILE A 202 11.78 3.21 -16.09
C ILE A 202 11.55 1.73 -15.79
N PHE A 203 12.55 1.05 -15.20
CA PHE A 203 12.51 -0.38 -14.91
C PHE A 203 11.41 -0.74 -13.90
N THR A 204 11.25 0.05 -12.84
CA THR A 204 10.13 -0.06 -11.90
C THR A 204 8.78 0.05 -12.63
N ASN A 205 8.62 1.01 -13.52
CA ASN A 205 7.38 1.15 -14.30
C ASN A 205 7.14 -0.01 -15.27
N LEU A 206 8.19 -0.63 -15.80
CA LEU A 206 8.10 -1.86 -16.60
C LEU A 206 7.59 -3.03 -15.75
N HIS A 207 8.14 -3.22 -14.55
CA HIS A 207 7.69 -4.25 -13.61
C HIS A 207 6.25 -4.07 -13.15
N LEU A 208 5.80 -2.82 -13.00
CA LEU A 208 4.41 -2.49 -12.67
C LEU A 208 3.46 -2.55 -13.88
N HIS A 209 3.96 -2.93 -15.07
CA HIS A 209 3.22 -2.95 -16.33
C HIS A 209 2.63 -1.57 -16.74
N ASN A 210 3.21 -0.48 -16.26
CA ASN A 210 2.87 0.88 -16.64
C ASN A 210 3.63 1.28 -17.92
N TRP A 211 3.40 0.54 -19.01
CA TRP A 211 4.15 0.64 -20.26
C TRP A 211 4.18 2.05 -20.86
N ASN A 212 3.04 2.75 -20.86
CA ASN A 212 2.94 4.10 -21.40
C ASN A 212 3.83 5.09 -20.62
N ARG A 213 3.83 4.97 -19.29
CA ARG A 213 4.64 5.84 -18.43
C ARG A 213 6.13 5.55 -18.59
N ALA A 214 6.49 4.27 -18.68
CA ALA A 214 7.87 3.85 -18.94
C ALA A 214 8.40 4.41 -20.28
N LEU A 215 7.57 4.36 -21.34
CA LEU A 215 7.94 4.92 -22.65
C LEU A 215 8.06 6.45 -22.61
N GLU A 216 7.13 7.14 -21.95
CA GLU A 216 7.17 8.59 -21.79
C GLU A 216 8.46 9.04 -21.07
N LEU A 217 8.82 8.36 -19.98
CA LEU A 217 10.05 8.63 -19.23
C LEU A 217 11.30 8.40 -20.10
N ALA A 218 11.33 7.28 -20.84
CA ALA A 218 12.42 6.95 -21.74
C ALA A 218 12.61 8.00 -22.85
N ILE A 219 11.52 8.48 -23.46
CA ILE A 219 11.55 9.53 -24.48
C ILE A 219 12.00 10.87 -23.89
N LYS A 220 11.44 11.26 -22.74
CA LYS A 220 11.72 12.54 -22.09
C LYS A 220 13.20 12.66 -21.71
N HIS A 221 13.78 11.59 -21.19
CA HIS A 221 15.19 11.53 -20.79
C HIS A 221 16.10 11.00 -21.89
N LYS A 222 15.56 10.66 -23.07
CA LYS A 222 16.29 10.13 -24.23
C LYS A 222 17.17 8.91 -23.89
N THR A 223 16.68 8.03 -23.03
CA THR A 223 17.42 6.86 -22.51
C THR A 223 16.55 5.60 -22.56
N HIS A 224 17.18 4.43 -22.80
CA HIS A 224 16.57 3.09 -22.65
C HIS A 224 15.23 2.85 -23.38
N VAL A 225 14.97 3.55 -24.48
CA VAL A 225 13.75 3.36 -25.31
C VAL A 225 13.71 1.96 -25.92
N ASP A 226 14.85 1.47 -26.38
CA ASP A 226 15.07 0.10 -26.87
C ASP A 226 14.68 -0.95 -25.83
N THR A 227 15.07 -0.73 -24.57
CA THR A 227 14.79 -1.61 -23.43
C THR A 227 13.28 -1.72 -23.19
N VAL A 228 12.57 -0.58 -23.16
CA VAL A 228 11.10 -0.55 -22.99
C VAL A 228 10.39 -1.30 -24.13
N LEU A 229 10.81 -1.08 -25.38
CA LEU A 229 10.24 -1.76 -26.54
C LEU A 229 10.51 -3.28 -26.52
N PHE A 230 11.71 -3.68 -26.12
CA PHE A 230 12.09 -5.09 -26.01
C PHE A 230 11.24 -5.84 -24.98
N PHE A 231 11.13 -5.31 -23.75
CA PHE A 231 10.32 -5.93 -22.71
C PHE A 231 8.84 -5.96 -23.07
N ARG A 232 8.34 -4.93 -23.76
CA ARG A 232 6.97 -4.89 -24.27
C ARG A 232 6.73 -5.98 -25.33
N LYS A 233 7.66 -6.14 -26.28
CA LYS A 233 7.58 -7.19 -27.31
C LYS A 233 7.56 -8.58 -26.67
N LYS A 234 8.49 -8.87 -25.75
CA LYS A 234 8.55 -10.14 -25.02
C LYS A 234 7.27 -10.42 -24.23
N TYR A 235 6.70 -9.39 -23.60
CA TYR A 235 5.42 -9.50 -22.89
C TYR A 235 4.29 -9.89 -23.85
N LEU A 236 4.18 -9.23 -25.01
CA LEU A 236 3.14 -9.52 -26.00
C LEU A 236 3.28 -10.90 -26.66
N GLU A 237 4.50 -11.33 -26.93
CA GLU A 237 4.81 -12.67 -27.44
C GLU A 237 4.35 -13.76 -26.44
N THR A 238 4.46 -13.50 -25.14
CA THR A 238 3.98 -14.45 -24.11
C THR A 238 2.46 -14.66 -24.16
N PHE A 239 1.71 -13.71 -24.72
CA PHE A 239 0.24 -13.77 -24.82
C PHE A 239 -0.26 -13.97 -26.26
N ASP A 240 0.64 -14.19 -27.23
CA ASP A 240 0.32 -14.27 -28.66
C ASP A 240 -0.55 -13.10 -29.17
N LYS A 241 -0.31 -11.89 -28.66
CA LYS A 241 -1.08 -10.68 -29.01
C LYS A 241 -0.26 -9.70 -29.84
N PRO A 242 -0.84 -9.07 -30.87
CA PRO A 242 -0.17 -8.00 -31.60
C PRO A 242 -0.14 -6.70 -30.79
N GLU A 243 0.84 -5.83 -31.06
CA GLU A 243 0.91 -4.50 -30.46
C GLU A 243 -0.21 -3.61 -31.03
N THR A 244 -1.06 -3.09 -30.15
CA THR A 244 -2.18 -2.21 -30.51
C THR A 244 -1.88 -0.74 -30.25
N ASN A 245 -0.85 -0.44 -29.48
CA ASN A 245 -0.56 0.94 -29.08
C ASN A 245 0.20 1.70 -30.18
N LEU A 246 -0.40 2.80 -30.65
CA LEU A 246 0.13 3.67 -31.71
C LEU A 246 1.52 4.21 -31.41
N GLN A 247 1.79 4.58 -30.15
CA GLN A 247 3.12 5.10 -29.77
C GLN A 247 4.20 4.03 -29.93
N PHE A 248 3.93 2.81 -29.48
CA PHE A 248 4.86 1.70 -29.58
C PHE A 248 5.10 1.28 -31.04
N LEU A 249 4.07 1.32 -31.89
CA LEU A 249 4.19 1.03 -33.32
C LEU A 249 5.08 2.04 -34.07
N GLN A 250 4.99 3.33 -33.72
CA GLN A 250 5.82 4.37 -34.35
C GLN A 250 7.31 4.20 -34.05
N PHE A 251 7.66 3.78 -32.83
CA PHE A 251 9.04 3.58 -32.41
C PHE A 251 9.60 2.20 -32.79
N LYS A 252 8.74 1.19 -32.95
CA LYS A 252 9.13 -0.14 -33.44
C LYS A 252 9.84 -0.11 -34.80
N ASN A 253 9.44 0.81 -35.68
CA ASN A 253 10.04 0.95 -37.01
C ASN A 253 11.34 1.76 -37.01
N LYS A 254 11.67 2.45 -35.91
CA LYS A 254 12.82 3.38 -35.83
C LYS A 254 13.99 2.82 -35.01
N VAL A 255 13.78 1.75 -34.25
CA VAL A 255 14.76 1.24 -33.28
C VAL A 255 15.01 -0.24 -33.53
N GLU A 256 16.26 -0.60 -33.83
CA GLU A 256 16.69 -2.00 -33.89
C GLU A 256 16.75 -2.58 -32.48
N LEU A 257 16.09 -3.71 -32.27
CA LEU A 257 16.00 -4.38 -30.97
C LEU A 257 17.03 -5.51 -30.92
N ASP A 258 18.14 -5.26 -30.23
CA ASP A 258 19.21 -6.23 -30.01
C ASP A 258 19.24 -6.62 -28.53
N ALA A 259 18.92 -7.88 -28.24
CA ALA A 259 18.76 -8.38 -26.87
C ALA A 259 20.08 -8.38 -26.07
N GLU A 260 21.20 -8.66 -26.73
CA GLU A 260 22.52 -8.74 -26.07
C GLU A 260 23.02 -7.34 -25.69
N LYS A 261 22.83 -6.36 -26.59
CA LYS A 261 23.17 -4.96 -26.30
C LYS A 261 22.32 -4.38 -25.18
N ILE A 262 21.03 -4.74 -25.11
CA ILE A 262 20.14 -4.29 -24.04
C ILE A 262 20.57 -4.89 -22.70
N ALA A 263 20.90 -6.19 -22.66
CA ALA A 263 21.40 -6.83 -21.44
C ALA A 263 22.70 -6.17 -20.95
N HIS A 264 23.64 -5.89 -21.85
CA HIS A 264 24.89 -5.20 -21.51
C HIS A 264 24.65 -3.76 -21.02
N LYS A 265 23.68 -3.03 -21.60
CA LYS A 265 23.30 -1.69 -21.12
C LYS A 265 22.73 -1.73 -19.71
N ILE A 266 21.88 -2.70 -19.42
CA ILE A 266 21.29 -2.89 -18.08
C ILE A 266 22.40 -3.17 -17.06
N GLU A 267 23.33 -4.08 -17.36
CA GLU A 267 24.45 -4.42 -16.48
C GLU A 267 25.35 -3.19 -16.21
N MET A 268 25.64 -2.38 -17.23
CA MET A 268 26.39 -1.15 -17.05
C MET A 268 25.70 -0.13 -16.14
N GLU A 269 24.35 -0.04 -16.17
CA GLU A 269 23.62 0.84 -15.25
C GLU A 269 23.72 0.34 -13.81
N TYR A 270 23.60 -0.98 -13.58
CA TYR A 270 23.80 -1.56 -12.24
C TYR A 270 25.22 -1.33 -11.69
N GLN A 271 26.24 -1.42 -12.55
CA GLN A 271 27.61 -1.13 -12.15
C GLN A 271 27.81 0.37 -11.82
N LYS A 272 27.19 1.28 -12.55
CA LYS A 272 27.19 2.71 -12.22
C LYS A 272 26.46 3.01 -10.91
N GLU A 273 25.35 2.32 -10.65
CA GLU A 273 24.61 2.42 -9.39
C GLU A 273 25.48 1.99 -8.20
N LEU A 274 26.28 0.92 -8.35
CA LEU A 274 27.22 0.46 -7.32
C LEU A 274 28.41 1.40 -7.11
N GLN A 275 28.88 2.10 -8.14
CA GLN A 275 30.01 3.03 -8.03
C GLN A 275 29.60 4.41 -7.46
N ASN A 276 28.34 4.79 -7.62
CA ASN A 276 27.80 6.08 -7.15
C ASN A 276 27.13 5.99 -5.77
N GLY A 277 27.08 4.80 -5.16
CA GLY A 277 26.52 4.53 -3.82
C GLY A 277 27.56 4.47 -2.73
#